data_AF-A0A919AXB7-F1
#
_entry.id   AF-A0A919AXB7-F1
#
_cell.length_a   1.000
_cell.length_b   1.000
_cell.length_c   1.000
_cell.angle_alpha   90.00
_cell.angle_beta   90.00
_cell.angle_gamma   90.00
#
_symmetry.space_group_name_H-M   'P 1'
#
loop_
_entity.id
_entity.type
_entity.pdbx_description
1 polymer ?
#
loop_
_entity_poly.entity_id
_entity_poly.type
_entity_poly.pdbx_seq_one_letter_code
_entity_poly.pdbx_strand_id
1 'polypeptide(L)'
;MPADPHWSWNLVADLQQMWSYPFMVNAFRAGAIVAVVSAVVGWFVVLRRQTFAAHTVSAVAFPGAAGAVLLGAGAVSGYFTLCIIAALILAALRDTGDRENSALTGTVQAFLLACGYLFTVLYKGLLQGPQTILFGTFLGITAAQVTVLLCVGAAVLAVLAFIGRPLLFASVDPRVAAGVGFRCGDCPSRSSCWSGRRPPRRARSRARCWSSS
;
A
#
# COMPACT_ATOMS: atom_id res chain seq x y z
N MET A 1 -33.24 -16.14 -29.00
CA MET A 1 -32.26 -16.36 -30.07
C MET A 1 -31.45 -17.59 -29.68
N PRO A 2 -31.29 -18.59 -30.55
CA PRO A 2 -30.78 -19.91 -30.15
C PRO A 2 -29.35 -19.77 -29.63
N ALA A 3 -29.10 -20.32 -28.45
CA ALA A 3 -27.80 -20.41 -27.82
C ALA A 3 -27.34 -21.86 -27.94
N ASP A 4 -26.96 -22.26 -29.14
CA ASP A 4 -26.08 -23.40 -29.36
C ASP A 4 -24.65 -22.95 -29.01
N PRO A 5 -24.01 -23.53 -27.97
CA PRO A 5 -22.61 -23.26 -27.68
C PRO A 5 -21.75 -24.02 -28.69
N HIS A 6 -21.74 -23.58 -29.94
CA HIS A 6 -20.74 -24.03 -30.89
C HIS A 6 -19.46 -23.24 -30.60
N TRP A 7 -18.37 -23.95 -30.33
CA TRP A 7 -17.04 -23.37 -30.17
C TRP A 7 -16.61 -22.79 -31.52
N SER A 8 -17.00 -21.53 -31.77
CA SER A 8 -16.65 -20.82 -32.98
C SER A 8 -15.22 -20.30 -32.82
N TRP A 9 -14.36 -20.49 -33.82
CA TRP A 9 -13.03 -19.87 -33.84
C TRP A 9 -13.07 -18.35 -34.10
N ASN A 10 -14.26 -17.75 -34.12
CA ASN A 10 -14.46 -16.32 -34.28
C ASN A 10 -14.42 -15.62 -32.91
N LEU A 11 -13.20 -15.47 -32.38
CA LEU A 11 -12.89 -14.69 -31.17
C LEU A 11 -13.52 -13.27 -31.18
N VAL A 12 -13.70 -12.69 -32.37
CA VAL A 12 -14.30 -11.36 -32.55
C VAL A 12 -15.80 -11.37 -32.22
N ALA A 13 -16.54 -12.40 -32.65
CA ALA A 13 -17.97 -12.51 -32.37
C ALA A 13 -18.21 -12.82 -30.88
N ASP A 14 -17.39 -13.70 -30.30
CA ASP A 14 -17.40 -13.98 -28.86
C ASP A 14 -17.09 -12.72 -28.03
N LEU A 15 -16.10 -11.91 -28.44
CA LEU A 15 -15.78 -10.64 -27.78
C LEU A 15 -16.91 -9.60 -27.90
N GLN A 16 -17.59 -9.52 -29.05
CA GLN A 16 -18.74 -8.62 -29.22
C GLN A 16 -19.92 -9.05 -28.34
N GLN A 17 -20.18 -10.35 -28.24
CA GLN A 17 -21.24 -10.89 -27.38
C GLN A 17 -20.93 -10.67 -25.90
N MET A 18 -19.66 -10.82 -25.53
CA MET A 18 -19.11 -10.47 -24.22
C MET A 18 -19.29 -8.98 -23.87
N TRP A 19 -19.03 -8.06 -24.80
CA TRP A 19 -19.19 -6.61 -24.58
C TRP A 19 -20.65 -6.13 -24.52
N SER A 20 -21.61 -6.96 -24.94
CA SER A 20 -23.04 -6.63 -24.84
C SER A 20 -23.56 -6.62 -23.39
N TYR A 21 -22.85 -7.29 -22.47
CA TYR A 21 -23.23 -7.37 -21.07
C TYR A 21 -22.74 -6.15 -20.26
N PRO A 22 -23.64 -5.33 -19.68
CA PRO A 22 -23.26 -4.09 -19.00
C PRO A 22 -22.41 -4.31 -17.75
N PHE A 23 -22.58 -5.43 -17.05
CA PHE A 23 -21.73 -5.79 -15.91
C PHE A 23 -20.27 -5.99 -16.33
N MET A 24 -20.02 -6.51 -17.53
CA MET A 24 -18.68 -6.82 -17.99
C MET A 24 -17.95 -5.57 -18.44
N VAL A 25 -18.65 -4.65 -19.09
CA VAL A 25 -18.14 -3.31 -19.41
C VAL A 25 -17.78 -2.55 -18.14
N ASN A 26 -18.64 -2.59 -17.11
CA ASN A 26 -18.36 -1.95 -15.82
C ASN A 26 -17.15 -2.55 -15.11
N ALA A 27 -17.04 -3.89 -15.10
CA ALA A 27 -15.90 -4.60 -14.54
C ALA A 27 -14.59 -4.24 -15.26
N PHE A 28 -14.61 -4.17 -16.60
CA PHE A 28 -13.42 -3.77 -17.38
C PHE A 28 -13.02 -2.32 -17.10
N ARG A 29 -13.97 -1.39 -17.01
CA ARG A 29 -13.71 0.02 -16.66
C ARG A 29 -13.12 0.15 -15.25
N ALA A 30 -13.71 -0.54 -14.27
CA ALA A 30 -13.19 -0.55 -12.90
C ALA A 30 -11.77 -1.14 -12.84
N GLY A 31 -11.54 -2.27 -13.51
CA GLY A 31 -10.23 -2.92 -13.59
C GLY A 31 -9.16 -2.04 -14.23
N ALA A 32 -9.49 -1.34 -15.33
CA ALA A 32 -8.56 -0.42 -15.98
C ALA A 32 -8.14 0.73 -15.05
N ILE A 33 -9.08 1.31 -14.30
CA ILE A 33 -8.79 2.37 -13.31
C ILE A 33 -7.84 1.82 -12.23
N VAL A 34 -8.14 0.66 -11.65
CA VAL A 34 -7.31 0.04 -10.60
C VAL A 34 -5.93 -0.35 -11.12
N ALA A 35 -5.82 -0.79 -12.37
CA ALA A 35 -4.54 -1.12 -13.00
C ALA A 35 -3.63 0.12 -13.11
N VAL A 36 -4.17 1.27 -13.55
CA VAL A 36 -3.41 2.52 -13.63
C VAL A 36 -3.00 3.01 -12.24
N VAL A 37 -3.92 3.00 -11.27
CA VAL A 37 -3.62 3.43 -9.90
C VAL A 37 -2.55 2.53 -9.27
N SER A 38 -2.67 1.22 -9.38
CA SER A 38 -1.72 0.27 -8.80
C SER A 38 -0.34 0.33 -9.45
N ALA A 39 -0.25 0.53 -10.77
CA ALA A 39 1.02 0.71 -11.46
C ALA A 39 1.79 1.93 -10.94
N VAL A 40 1.12 3.07 -10.79
CA VAL A 40 1.76 4.30 -10.30
C VAL A 40 2.13 4.18 -8.82
N VAL A 41 1.19 3.74 -7.98
CA VAL A 41 1.44 3.56 -6.53
C VAL A 41 2.57 2.56 -6.29
N GLY A 42 2.58 1.43 -7.01
CA GLY A 42 3.61 0.40 -6.90
C GLY A 42 5.00 0.94 -7.24
N TRP A 43 5.12 1.72 -8.32
CA TRP A 43 6.38 2.39 -8.70
C TRP A 43 6.93 3.26 -7.57
N PHE A 44 6.08 4.10 -6.94
CA PHE A 44 6.50 4.96 -5.83
C PHE A 44 6.86 4.17 -4.56
N VAL A 45 6.11 3.11 -4.24
CA VAL A 45 6.37 2.27 -3.06
C VAL A 45 7.74 1.59 -3.15
N VAL A 46 8.11 1.11 -4.35
CA VAL A 46 9.41 0.49 -4.61
C VAL A 46 10.55 1.51 -4.47
N LEU A 47 10.42 2.69 -5.08
CA LEU A 47 11.43 3.74 -5.01
C LEU A 47 11.75 4.17 -3.57
N ARG A 48 10.75 4.17 -2.68
CA ARG A 48 10.91 4.59 -1.29
C ARG A 48 11.40 3.51 -0.34
N ARG A 49 11.56 2.26 -0.80
CA ARG A 49 11.84 1.09 0.06
C ARG A 49 10.82 0.93 1.21
N GLN A 50 9.57 1.39 1.01
CA GLN A 50 8.48 1.32 2.00
C GLN A 50 7.52 0.15 1.70
N THR A 51 8.00 -0.87 0.99
CA THR A 51 7.20 -2.04 0.57
C THR A 51 6.60 -2.80 1.74
N PHE A 52 7.32 -2.90 2.86
CA PHE A 52 6.82 -3.54 4.08
C PHE A 52 5.58 -2.86 4.64
N ALA A 53 5.61 -1.53 4.79
CA ALA A 53 4.47 -0.78 5.29
C ALA A 53 3.27 -0.84 4.33
N ALA A 54 3.50 -0.89 3.01
CA ALA A 54 2.43 -1.07 2.04
C ALA A 54 1.77 -2.45 2.17
N HIS A 55 2.57 -3.51 2.31
CA HIS A 55 2.07 -4.88 2.52
C HIS A 55 1.20 -4.98 3.78
N THR A 56 1.63 -4.34 4.87
CA THR A 56 0.94 -4.45 6.16
C THR A 56 -0.41 -3.76 6.14
N VAL A 57 -0.52 -2.58 5.52
CA VAL A 57 -1.80 -1.86 5.39
C VAL A 57 -2.83 -2.70 4.62
N SER A 58 -2.41 -3.39 3.54
CA SER A 58 -3.29 -4.30 2.80
C SER A 58 -3.75 -5.49 3.65
N ALA A 59 -2.85 -6.09 4.42
CA ALA A 59 -3.18 -7.20 5.31
C ALA A 59 -4.12 -6.78 6.46
N VAL A 60 -4.04 -5.52 6.91
CA VAL A 60 -4.87 -4.97 7.99
C VAL A 60 -6.27 -4.55 7.53
N ALA A 61 -6.48 -4.30 6.23
CA ALA A 61 -7.82 -3.99 5.72
C ALA A 61 -8.84 -5.13 5.96
N PHE A 62 -8.41 -6.39 5.79
CA PHE A 62 -9.24 -7.58 6.00
C PHE A 62 -9.78 -7.72 7.44
N PRO A 63 -8.94 -7.73 8.51
CA PRO A 63 -9.42 -7.80 9.88
C PRO A 63 -10.29 -6.61 10.26
N GLY A 64 -10.08 -5.43 9.67
CA GLY A 64 -10.92 -4.24 9.89
C GLY A 64 -12.31 -4.38 9.32
N ALA A 65 -12.41 -4.92 8.10
CA ALA A 65 -13.70 -5.25 7.49
C ALA A 65 -14.42 -6.35 8.31
N ALA A 66 -13.71 -7.42 8.69
CA ALA A 66 -14.28 -8.51 9.49
C ALA A 66 -14.77 -8.03 10.87
N GLY A 67 -13.98 -7.18 11.54
CA GLY A 67 -14.35 -6.61 12.84
C GLY A 67 -15.57 -5.68 12.77
N ALA A 68 -15.70 -4.87 11.73
CA ALA A 68 -16.86 -4.00 11.57
C ALA A 68 -18.15 -4.78 11.28
N VAL A 69 -18.07 -5.81 10.44
CA VAL A 69 -19.22 -6.69 10.16
C VAL A 69 -19.69 -7.40 11.44
N LEU A 70 -18.75 -7.82 12.30
CA LEU A 70 -19.07 -8.39 13.61
C LEU A 70 -19.81 -7.40 14.53
N LEU A 71 -19.46 -6.12 14.49
CA LEU A 71 -20.14 -5.04 15.23
C LEU A 71 -21.48 -4.61 14.60
N GLY A 72 -21.88 -5.20 13.46
CA GLY A 72 -23.07 -4.79 12.71
C GLY A 72 -22.90 -3.48 11.94
N ALA A 73 -21.67 -2.96 11.85
CA ALA A 73 -21.32 -1.80 11.04
C ALA A 73 -21.02 -2.22 9.59
N GLY A 74 -21.07 -1.25 8.66
CA GLY A 74 -20.69 -1.49 7.28
C GLY A 74 -19.22 -1.91 7.18
N ALA A 75 -18.92 -2.95 6.38
CA ALA A 75 -17.54 -3.37 6.10
C ALA A 75 -16.68 -2.20 5.61
N VAL A 76 -17.31 -1.23 4.93
CA VAL A 76 -16.65 -0.07 4.34
C VAL A 76 -16.02 0.85 5.38
N SER A 77 -16.77 1.17 6.44
CA SER A 77 -16.25 2.03 7.50
C SER A 77 -15.20 1.30 8.34
N GLY A 78 -15.36 0.00 8.53
CA GLY A 78 -14.40 -0.85 9.25
C GLY A 78 -13.01 -0.86 8.65
N TYR A 79 -12.92 -1.11 7.33
CA TYR A 79 -11.63 -1.15 6.67
C TYR A 79 -10.93 0.22 6.73
N PHE A 80 -11.64 1.33 6.47
CA PHE A 80 -11.01 2.65 6.48
C PHE A 80 -10.53 3.03 7.88
N THR A 81 -11.37 2.82 8.89
CA THR A 81 -11.05 3.16 10.28
C THR A 81 -9.84 2.37 10.76
N LEU A 82 -9.80 1.05 10.51
CA LEU A 82 -8.67 0.24 10.94
C LEU A 82 -7.40 0.55 10.13
N CYS A 83 -7.51 0.83 8.82
CA CYS A 83 -6.36 1.26 8.03
C CYS A 83 -5.77 2.58 8.53
N ILE A 84 -6.59 3.56 8.91
CA ILE A 84 -6.12 4.83 9.48
C ILE A 84 -5.43 4.59 10.83
N ILE A 85 -6.06 3.80 11.71
CA ILE A 85 -5.47 3.45 13.02
C ILE A 85 -4.12 2.74 12.83
N ALA A 86 -4.05 1.76 11.94
CA ALA A 86 -2.81 1.04 11.65
C ALA A 86 -1.74 1.94 11.04
N ALA A 87 -2.11 2.84 10.12
CA ALA A 87 -1.19 3.81 9.56
C ALA A 87 -0.63 4.75 10.64
N LEU A 88 -1.45 5.18 11.59
CA LEU A 88 -1.02 6.01 12.73
C LEU A 88 -0.08 5.24 13.67
N ILE A 89 -0.39 3.99 14.00
CA ILE A 89 0.48 3.12 14.81
C ILE A 89 1.83 2.95 14.11
N LEU A 90 1.84 2.62 12.82
CA LEU A 90 3.07 2.46 12.04
C LEU A 90 3.85 3.77 11.90
N ALA A 91 3.17 4.92 11.82
CA ALA A 91 3.80 6.23 11.79
C ALA A 91 4.46 6.57 13.14
N ALA A 92 3.80 6.28 14.26
CA ALA A 92 4.35 6.49 15.60
C ALA A 92 5.56 5.58 15.90
N LEU A 93 5.54 4.35 15.39
CA LEU A 93 6.63 3.39 15.57
C LEU A 93 7.86 3.67 14.69
N ARG A 94 7.78 4.57 13.70
CA ARG A 94 8.88 4.82 12.76
C ARG A 94 10.09 5.54 13.36
N ASP A 95 9.97 6.13 14.55
CA ASP A 95 11.02 6.97 15.15
C ASP A 95 12.21 6.18 15.71
N THR A 96 12.10 4.85 15.85
CA THR A 96 13.07 4.02 16.61
C THR A 96 14.15 3.31 15.77
N GLY A 97 14.31 3.66 14.49
CA GLY A 97 15.35 3.10 13.62
C GLY A 97 14.92 1.88 12.77
N ASP A 98 15.42 1.81 11.54
CA ASP A 98 14.83 1.00 10.45
C ASP A 98 14.71 -0.52 10.69
N ARG A 99 15.64 -1.11 11.46
CA ARG A 99 15.71 -2.57 11.65
C ARG A 99 14.67 -3.08 12.64
N GLU A 100 14.47 -2.38 13.76
CA GLU A 100 13.48 -2.74 14.78
C GLU A 100 12.05 -2.50 14.28
N ASN A 101 11.86 -1.43 13.51
CA ASN A 101 10.57 -1.06 12.93
C ASN A 101 9.97 -2.15 12.03
N SER A 102 10.81 -2.86 11.28
CA SER A 102 10.37 -3.94 10.39
C SER A 102 9.86 -5.16 11.16
N ALA A 103 10.51 -5.49 12.28
CA ALA A 103 10.10 -6.60 13.14
C ALA A 103 8.78 -6.29 13.87
N LEU A 104 8.66 -5.08 14.44
CA LEU A 104 7.44 -4.62 15.12
C LEU A 104 6.24 -4.56 14.15
N THR A 105 6.48 -4.05 12.94
CA THR A 105 5.44 -3.99 11.90
C THR A 105 4.93 -5.38 11.52
N GLY A 106 5.84 -6.37 11.44
CA GLY A 106 5.48 -7.77 11.16
C GLY A 106 4.69 -8.43 12.29
N THR A 107 5.04 -8.19 13.55
CA THR A 107 4.29 -8.74 14.70
C THR A 107 2.89 -8.14 14.82
N VAL A 108 2.76 -6.83 14.59
CA VAL A 108 1.46 -6.14 14.52
C VAL A 108 0.62 -6.73 13.40
N GLN A 109 1.18 -6.93 12.21
CA GLN A 109 0.45 -7.55 11.09
C GLN A 109 -0.05 -8.96 11.42
N ALA A 110 0.80 -9.80 12.01
CA ALA A 110 0.44 -11.17 12.39
C ALA A 110 -0.68 -11.18 13.44
N PHE A 111 -0.59 -10.29 14.45
CA PHE A 111 -1.62 -10.15 15.47
C PHE A 111 -2.97 -9.72 14.87
N LEU A 112 -2.97 -8.73 13.97
CA LEU A 112 -4.20 -8.24 13.35
C LEU A 112 -4.84 -9.31 12.45
N LEU A 113 -4.05 -10.08 11.70
CA LEU A 113 -4.59 -11.18 10.90
C LEU A 113 -5.20 -12.29 11.77
N ALA A 114 -4.55 -12.66 12.87
CA ALA A 114 -5.10 -13.62 13.84
C ALA A 114 -6.43 -13.10 14.43
N CYS A 115 -6.48 -11.81 14.77
CA CYS A 115 -7.69 -11.15 15.26
C CYS A 115 -8.82 -11.14 14.22
N GLY A 116 -8.52 -10.86 12.94
CA GLY A 116 -9.51 -10.92 11.86
C GLY A 116 -10.07 -12.32 11.61
N TYR A 117 -9.21 -13.34 11.67
CA TYR A 117 -9.65 -14.73 11.58
C TYR A 117 -10.57 -15.09 12.75
N LEU A 118 -10.22 -14.67 13.98
CA LEU A 118 -11.06 -14.84 15.16
C LEU A 118 -12.45 -14.20 14.97
N PHE A 119 -12.52 -12.96 14.47
CA PHE A 119 -13.79 -12.29 14.18
C PHE A 119 -14.60 -13.02 13.12
N THR A 120 -13.94 -13.54 12.09
CA THR A 120 -14.59 -14.32 11.02
C THR A 120 -15.21 -15.60 11.56
N VAL A 121 -14.51 -16.32 12.44
CA VAL A 121 -15.01 -17.55 13.07
C VAL A 121 -16.13 -17.28 14.06
N LEU A 122 -16.07 -16.17 14.80
CA LEU A 122 -17.09 -15.77 15.76
C LEU A 122 -18.40 -15.36 15.06
N TYR A 123 -18.29 -14.79 13.85
CA TYR A 123 -19.42 -14.46 12.99
C TYR A 123 -20.00 -15.73 12.34
N LYS A 124 -20.72 -16.53 13.12
CA LYS A 124 -21.44 -17.76 12.69
C LYS A 124 -22.50 -17.54 11.59
N GLY A 125 -22.68 -16.31 11.11
CA GLY A 125 -23.70 -15.89 10.15
C GLY A 125 -23.29 -15.85 8.67
N LEU A 126 -22.15 -16.42 8.25
CA LEU A 126 -21.78 -16.54 6.83
C LEU A 126 -22.60 -17.61 6.06
N LEU A 127 -23.91 -17.66 6.26
CA LEU A 127 -24.84 -18.46 5.42
C LEU A 127 -25.02 -17.89 4.00
N GLN A 128 -24.29 -16.84 3.63
CA GLN A 128 -24.27 -16.27 2.29
C GLN A 128 -22.88 -16.34 1.65
N GLY A 129 -22.15 -17.45 1.91
CA GLY A 129 -20.91 -17.79 1.22
C GLY A 129 -19.71 -16.88 1.57
N PRO A 130 -18.59 -17.43 2.08
CA PRO A 130 -17.37 -16.64 2.31
C PRO A 130 -16.88 -15.87 1.07
N GLN A 131 -17.22 -16.40 -0.11
CA GLN A 131 -16.98 -15.80 -1.43
C GLN A 131 -17.61 -14.41 -1.65
N THR A 132 -18.76 -14.09 -1.07
CA THR A 132 -19.40 -12.76 -1.23
C THR A 132 -18.67 -11.66 -0.46
N ILE A 133 -18.00 -12.01 0.64
CA ILE A 133 -17.18 -11.08 1.44
C ILE A 133 -15.74 -11.03 0.92
N LEU A 134 -15.18 -12.18 0.52
CA LEU A 134 -13.79 -12.29 0.06
C LEU A 134 -13.57 -11.82 -1.38
N PHE A 135 -14.52 -12.07 -2.29
CA PHE A 135 -14.44 -11.60 -3.68
C PHE A 135 -15.32 -10.39 -3.96
N GLY A 136 -16.30 -10.11 -3.09
CA GLY A 136 -17.39 -9.22 -3.46
C GLY A 136 -18.19 -9.80 -4.65
N THR A 137 -19.32 -9.20 -4.98
CA THR A 137 -19.90 -9.47 -6.30
C THR A 137 -19.14 -8.65 -7.33
N PHE A 138 -18.09 -9.23 -7.94
CA PHE A 138 -17.35 -8.55 -9.02
C PHE A 138 -18.27 -8.23 -10.21
N LEU A 139 -19.29 -9.07 -10.41
CA LEU A 139 -20.34 -8.92 -11.44
C LEU A 139 -21.44 -7.91 -11.06
N GLY A 140 -21.55 -7.52 -9.79
CA GLY A 140 -22.59 -6.58 -9.32
C GLY A 140 -22.10 -5.15 -9.12
N ILE A 141 -20.95 -4.79 -9.72
CA ILE A 141 -20.45 -3.41 -9.71
C ILE A 141 -21.40 -2.51 -10.50
N THR A 142 -22.00 -1.55 -9.79
CA THR A 142 -22.91 -0.56 -10.38
C THR A 142 -22.13 0.60 -11.00
N ALA A 143 -22.72 1.29 -11.99
CA ALA A 143 -22.10 2.47 -12.62
C ALA A 143 -21.76 3.59 -11.61
N ALA A 144 -22.54 3.72 -10.52
CA ALA A 144 -22.26 4.65 -9.44
C ALA A 144 -20.97 4.30 -8.69
N GLN A 145 -20.73 3.02 -8.40
CA GLN A 145 -19.50 2.56 -7.75
C GLN A 145 -18.27 2.77 -8.65
N VAL A 146 -18.40 2.58 -9.96
CA VAL A 146 -17.32 2.88 -10.91
C VAL A 146 -16.96 4.38 -10.88
N THR A 147 -17.96 5.25 -10.77
CA THR A 147 -17.73 6.71 -10.71
C THR A 147 -17.04 7.10 -9.39
N VAL A 148 -17.46 6.53 -8.26
CA VAL A 148 -16.79 6.74 -6.97
C VAL A 148 -15.34 6.24 -7.04
N LEU A 149 -15.12 5.06 -7.61
CA LEU A 149 -13.77 4.49 -7.79
C LEU A 149 -12.90 5.38 -8.68
N LEU A 150 -13.44 5.92 -9.77
CA LEU A 150 -12.76 6.88 -10.63
C LEU A 150 -12.38 8.14 -9.85
N CYS A 151 -13.31 8.73 -9.09
CA CYS A 151 -13.06 9.94 -8.29
C CYS A 151 -11.99 9.71 -7.23
N VAL A 152 -12.08 8.61 -6.47
CA VAL A 152 -11.09 8.26 -5.44
C VAL A 152 -9.74 7.94 -6.07
N GLY A 153 -9.72 7.17 -7.17
CA GLY A 153 -8.48 6.85 -7.89
C GLY A 153 -7.79 8.10 -8.46
N ALA A 154 -8.56 9.00 -9.06
CA ALA A 154 -8.06 10.28 -9.54
C ALA A 154 -7.54 11.17 -8.40
N ALA A 155 -8.26 11.23 -7.27
CA ALA A 155 -7.82 11.96 -6.09
C ALA A 155 -6.50 11.41 -5.53
N VAL A 156 -6.38 10.08 -5.42
CA VAL A 156 -5.13 9.43 -4.98
C VAL A 156 -3.99 9.75 -5.93
N LEU A 157 -4.18 9.65 -7.25
CA LEU A 157 -3.17 9.99 -8.25
C LEU A 157 -2.79 11.48 -8.20
N ALA A 158 -3.75 12.39 -8.01
CA ALA A 158 -3.50 13.82 -7.88
C ALA A 158 -2.67 14.14 -6.64
N VAL A 159 -3.03 13.58 -5.49
CA VAL A 159 -2.27 13.70 -4.23
C VAL A 159 -0.86 13.13 -4.42
N LEU A 160 -0.73 11.97 -5.06
CA LEU A 160 0.56 11.34 -5.33
C LEU A 160 1.41 12.14 -6.32
N ALA A 161 0.81 12.82 -7.30
CA ALA A 161 1.53 13.70 -8.23
C ALA A 161 2.00 14.99 -7.53
N PHE A 162 1.17 15.55 -6.64
CA PHE A 162 1.50 16.75 -5.87
C PHE A 162 2.63 16.49 -4.89
N ILE A 163 2.54 15.39 -4.14
CA ILE A 163 3.56 14.95 -3.18
C ILE A 163 4.77 14.36 -3.92
N GLY A 164 4.56 13.68 -5.04
CA GLY A 164 5.60 12.99 -5.81
C GLY A 164 6.66 13.93 -6.36
N ARG A 165 6.30 15.18 -6.74
CA ARG A 165 7.27 16.20 -7.20
C ARG A 165 8.35 16.54 -6.17
N PRO A 166 8.04 17.10 -4.98
CA PRO A 166 9.07 17.41 -3.97
C PRO A 166 9.82 16.16 -3.50
N LEU A 167 9.17 14.99 -3.53
CA LEU A 167 9.75 13.72 -3.11
C LEU A 167 10.71 13.11 -4.15
N LEU A 168 10.47 13.28 -5.46
CA LEU A 168 11.39 12.91 -6.53
C LEU A 168 12.61 13.84 -6.54
N PHE A 169 12.41 15.15 -6.34
CA PHE A 169 13.52 16.11 -6.25
C PHE A 169 14.46 15.82 -5.06
N ALA A 170 13.91 15.40 -3.92
CA ALA A 170 14.74 15.00 -2.77
C ALA A 170 15.48 13.66 -2.95
N SER A 171 15.01 12.78 -3.85
CA SER A 171 15.55 11.42 -4.03
C SER A 171 16.51 11.30 -5.22
N VAL A 172 16.23 12.01 -6.31
CA VAL A 172 17.04 12.01 -7.53
C VAL A 172 18.22 12.95 -7.39
N ASP A 173 18.16 13.94 -6.48
CA ASP A 173 19.11 15.04 -6.48
C ASP A 173 19.92 15.31 -5.21
N PRO A 174 20.81 14.39 -4.80
CA PRO A 174 22.01 14.77 -4.07
C PRO A 174 23.05 15.49 -4.96
N ARG A 175 22.89 15.55 -6.30
CA ARG A 175 23.93 16.01 -7.23
C ARG A 175 23.75 17.45 -7.74
N VAL A 176 22.54 17.98 -7.85
CA VAL A 176 22.24 19.40 -8.11
C VAL A 176 22.34 20.22 -6.82
N ALA A 177 22.29 19.57 -5.65
CA ALA A 177 22.69 20.21 -4.38
C ALA A 177 24.16 20.67 -4.37
N ALA A 178 25.03 20.11 -5.24
CA ALA A 178 26.38 20.62 -5.44
C ALA A 178 26.45 21.84 -6.38
N GLY A 179 25.41 22.09 -7.17
CA GLY A 179 25.31 23.24 -8.07
C GLY A 179 24.62 24.46 -7.45
N VAL A 180 23.77 24.25 -6.45
CA VAL A 180 23.08 25.34 -5.74
C VAL A 180 23.70 25.55 -4.37
N GLY A 181 24.91 26.10 -4.34
CA GLY A 181 25.41 27.04 -3.33
C GLY A 181 25.29 26.72 -1.83
N PHE A 182 24.96 25.50 -1.41
CA PHE A 182 25.08 25.13 0.00
C PHE A 182 26.53 24.84 0.29
N ARG A 183 27.16 25.76 1.05
CA ARG A 183 28.42 25.53 1.73
C ARG A 183 28.30 24.24 2.54
N CYS A 184 28.82 23.14 2.00
CA CYS A 184 29.33 22.06 2.84
C CYS A 184 30.44 22.70 3.68
N GLY A 185 30.12 23.01 4.94
CA GLY A 185 31.14 23.13 5.95
C GLY A 185 31.93 21.83 5.97
N ASP A 186 33.19 21.95 5.57
CA ASP A 186 34.31 21.07 5.88
C ASP A 186 34.06 19.56 5.82
N CYS A 187 34.38 18.98 4.67
CA CYS A 187 34.72 17.56 4.56
C CYS A 187 36.25 17.43 4.56
N PRO A 188 36.90 16.89 5.61
CA PRO A 188 38.32 16.60 5.59
C PRO A 188 38.58 15.40 4.68
N SER A 189 39.37 15.63 3.63
CA SER A 189 40.14 14.71 2.80
C SER A 189 39.62 13.26 2.61
N ARG A 190 39.25 13.01 1.35
CA ARG A 190 38.73 11.81 0.69
C ARG A 190 39.69 10.59 0.59
N SER A 191 40.62 10.39 1.52
CA SER A 191 41.68 9.36 1.37
C SER A 191 41.70 8.25 2.44
N SER A 192 40.97 8.34 3.55
CA SER A 192 41.10 7.38 4.68
C SER A 192 39.95 6.37 4.84
N CYS A 193 38.85 6.47 4.08
CA CYS A 193 37.64 5.67 4.31
C CYS A 193 37.48 4.46 3.36
N TRP A 194 38.55 4.05 2.67
CA TRP A 194 38.59 2.87 1.79
C TRP A 194 39.58 1.82 2.32
N SER A 195 39.48 1.46 3.61
CA SER A 195 40.13 0.26 4.12
C SER A 195 39.11 -0.59 4.87
N GLY A 196 38.69 -1.68 4.24
CA GLY A 196 37.78 -2.71 4.77
C GLY A 196 38.42 -3.53 5.89
N ARG A 197 38.76 -2.90 7.01
CA ARG A 197 39.09 -3.60 8.26
C ARG A 197 38.08 -3.24 9.34
N ARG A 198 37.40 -4.26 9.87
CA ARG A 198 36.59 -4.13 11.09
C ARG A 198 37.50 -3.64 12.23
N PRO A 199 37.20 -2.52 12.91
CA PRO A 199 37.99 -2.10 14.06
C PRO A 199 37.76 -3.07 15.24
N PRO A 200 38.81 -3.44 16.00
CA PRO A 200 38.67 -4.27 17.18
C PRO A 200 37.87 -3.55 18.28
N ARG A 201 37.01 -4.32 18.95
CA ARG A 201 36.25 -3.93 20.15
C ARG A 201 37.21 -3.65 21.31
N ARG A 202 37.78 -2.44 21.42
CA ARG A 202 38.32 -1.85 22.67
C ARG A 202 38.92 -0.49 22.34
N ALA A 203 38.12 0.57 22.53
CA ALA A 203 38.52 1.95 22.85
C ALA A 203 37.48 2.94 22.32
N ARG A 204 36.41 3.19 23.08
CA ARG A 204 35.63 4.43 23.02
C ARG A 204 34.83 4.61 24.31
N SER A 205 35.56 4.64 25.42
CA SER A 205 35.05 4.97 26.76
C SER A 205 35.16 6.46 27.09
N ARG A 206 35.47 7.35 26.13
CA ARG A 206 35.54 8.80 26.38
C ARG A 206 35.07 9.60 25.16
N ALA A 207 33.80 9.95 25.16
CA ALA A 207 33.26 11.15 24.53
C ALA A 207 32.00 11.57 25.30
N ARG A 208 32.17 11.82 26.61
CA ARG A 208 31.35 12.78 27.32
C ARG A 208 31.93 14.15 26.99
N CYS A 209 31.15 14.99 26.32
CA CYS A 209 31.15 16.45 26.49
C CYS A 209 29.83 16.94 25.91
N TRP A 210 28.81 16.77 26.73
CA TRP A 210 27.64 17.64 26.78
C TRP A 210 28.09 19.05 27.20
N SER A 211 27.37 20.05 26.69
CA SER A 211 27.09 21.37 27.29
C SER A 211 28.28 22.24 27.74
N SER A 212 28.51 23.35 27.03
CA SER A 212 28.48 24.73 27.58
C SER A 212 29.19 25.70 26.63
N SER A 213 28.43 26.67 26.10
CA SER A 213 28.77 28.08 25.81
C SER A 213 27.82 28.60 24.74
#